data_AF-A0A945FKJ1-F1
#
_entry.id   AF-A0A945FKJ1-F1
#
_cell.length_a   1.000
_cell.length_b   1.000
_cell.length_c   1.000
_cell.angle_alpha   90.00
_cell.angle_beta   90.00
_cell.angle_gamma   90.00
#
_symmetry.space_group_name_H-M   'P 1'
#
loop_
_entity.id
_entity.type
_entity.pdbx_description
1 polymer ?
#
loop_
_entity_poly.entity_id
_entity_poly.type
_entity_poly.pdbx_seq_one_letter_code
_entity_poly.pdbx_strand_id
1 'polypeptide(L)' 'MSGGKSDGLSHREREVLVLVADGQTNKEIAEMLHIAEKTVAAHRANVMQKLKLKNAADLVRYAIREGMVEL' A
#
# COMPACT_ATOMS: atom_id res chain seq x y z
N MET A 1 -16.64 4.83 20.01
CA MET A 1 -15.50 5.25 19.18
C MET A 1 -15.13 4.06 18.32
N SER A 2 -15.27 4.22 16.99
CA SER A 2 -15.31 3.13 16.01
C SER A 2 -14.08 2.24 16.06
N GLY A 3 -14.30 0.93 16.15
CA GLY A 3 -13.25 -0.07 16.01
C GLY A 3 -12.63 0.02 14.63
N GLY A 4 -11.39 0.51 14.55
CA GLY A 4 -10.58 0.42 13.35
C GLY A 4 -10.44 -1.05 12.99
N LYS A 5 -11.04 -1.47 11.87
CA LYS A 5 -10.78 -2.79 11.31
C LYS A 5 -9.29 -2.84 11.02
N SER A 6 -8.55 -3.65 11.78
CA SER A 6 -7.18 -3.99 11.47
C SER A 6 -7.19 -4.81 10.18
N ASP A 7 -6.92 -4.13 9.08
CA ASP A 7 -6.84 -4.59 7.70
C ASP A 7 -5.72 -5.63 7.45
N GLY A 8 -5.12 -6.17 8.52
CA GLY A 8 -4.12 -7.24 8.50
C GLY A 8 -2.77 -6.81 7.90
N LEU A 9 -2.64 -5.54 7.51
CA LEU A 9 -1.42 -4.98 6.98
C LEU A 9 -0.44 -4.66 8.11
N SER A 10 0.80 -5.08 7.90
CA SER A 10 1.93 -4.56 8.68
C SER A 10 2.14 -3.07 8.38
N HIS A 11 2.88 -2.41 9.26
CA HIS A 11 3.22 -1.00 9.08
C HIS A 11 3.88 -0.74 7.72
N ARG A 12 4.81 -1.60 7.30
CA ARG A 12 5.52 -1.46 6.03
C ARG A 12 4.64 -1.68 4.80
N GLU A 13 3.71 -2.63 4.89
CA GLU A 13 2.71 -2.86 3.85
C GLU A 13 1.78 -1.66 3.68
N ARG A 14 1.41 -1.00 4.79
CA ARG A 14 0.60 0.22 4.76
C ARG A 14 1.37 1.40 4.15
N GLU A 15 2.63 1.61 4.53
CA GLU A 15 3.47 2.65 3.91
C GLU A 15 3.57 2.45 2.39
N VAL A 16 3.87 1.22 1.94
CA VAL A 16 3.95 0.91 0.50
C VAL A 16 2.61 1.14 -0.19
N LEU A 17 1.49 0.76 0.44
CA LEU A 17 0.15 1.02 -0.09
C LEU A 17 -0.12 2.52 -0.30
N VAL A 18 0.20 3.35 0.69
CA VAL A 18 0.01 4.81 0.63
C VAL A 18 0.83 5.41 -0.50
N LEU A 19 2.13 5.10 -0.57
CA LEU A 19 3.00 5.66 -1.62
C LEU A 19 2.59 5.21 -3.02
N VAL A 20 2.14 3.96 -3.18
CA VAL A 20 1.56 3.49 -4.45
C VAL A 20 0.29 4.26 -4.80
N ALA A 21 -0.56 4.56 -3.81
CA ALA A 21 -1.78 5.32 -4.00
C ALA A 21 -1.51 6.79 -4.38
N ASP A 22 -0.41 7.36 -3.86
CA ASP A 22 0.12 8.68 -4.24
C ASP A 22 0.76 8.72 -5.65
N GLY A 23 0.80 7.59 -6.36
CA GLY A 23 1.31 7.49 -7.72
C GLY A 23 2.82 7.20 -7.83
N GLN A 24 3.47 6.86 -6.72
CA GLN A 24 4.91 6.57 -6.70
C GLN A 24 5.20 5.21 -7.35
N THR A 25 6.28 5.14 -8.11
CA THR A 25 6.80 3.91 -8.70
C THR A 25 7.51 3.05 -7.66
N ASN A 26 7.65 1.74 -7.93
CA ASN A 26 8.37 0.84 -7.02
C ASN A 26 9.82 1.31 -6.76
N LYS A 27 10.44 1.96 -7.75
CA LYS A 27 11.79 2.53 -7.63
C LYS A 27 11.83 3.73 -6.68
N GLU A 28 10.92 4.69 -6.84
CA GLU A 28 10.83 5.85 -5.95
C GLU A 28 10.54 5.43 -4.51
N ILE A 29 9.62 4.46 -4.34
CA ILE A 29 9.31 3.88 -3.04
C ILE A 29 10.54 3.20 -2.44
N ALA A 30 11.29 2.44 -3.23
CA ALA A 30 12.51 1.77 -2.78
C ALA A 30 13.56 2.79 -2.28
N GLU A 31 13.72 3.89 -2.99
CA GLU A 31 14.61 4.99 -2.61
C GLU A 31 14.13 5.69 -1.32
N MET A 32 12.86 6.07 -1.23
CA MET A 32 12.28 6.72 -0.04
C MET A 32 12.33 5.84 1.22
N LEU A 33 12.11 4.54 1.04
CA LEU A 33 12.05 3.58 2.11
C LEU A 33 13.43 2.93 2.41
N HIS A 34 14.47 3.26 1.65
CA HIS A 34 15.82 2.68 1.75
C HIS A 34 15.83 1.14 1.71
N ILE A 35 15.04 0.55 0.81
CA ILE A 35 14.96 -0.91 0.59
C ILE A 35 15.10 -1.24 -0.90
N ALA A 36 15.24 -2.52 -1.25
CA ALA A 36 15.32 -2.92 -2.64
C ALA A 36 13.94 -2.84 -3.34
N GLU A 37 13.91 -2.50 -4.63
CA GLU A 37 12.69 -2.47 -5.45
C GLU A 37 11.94 -3.81 -5.42
N LYS A 38 12.66 -4.93 -5.46
CA LYS A 38 12.09 -6.28 -5.30
C LYS A 38 11.34 -6.47 -3.98
N THR A 39 11.78 -5.80 -2.91
CA THR A 39 11.16 -5.85 -1.59
C THR A 39 9.86 -5.03 -1.58
N VAL A 40 9.86 -3.87 -2.24
CA VAL A 40 8.63 -3.09 -2.47
C VAL A 40 7.60 -3.91 -3.24
N ALA A 41 8.02 -4.56 -4.33
CA ALA A 41 7.15 -5.43 -5.12
C ALA A 41 6.57 -6.59 -4.27
N ALA A 42 7.37 -7.19 -3.39
CA ALA A 42 6.92 -8.23 -2.46
C ALA A 42 5.89 -7.70 -1.44
N HIS A 43 6.14 -6.54 -0.82
CA HIS A 43 5.17 -5.90 0.07
C HIS A 43 3.86 -5.60 -0.65
N ARG A 44 3.93 -5.07 -1.86
CA ARG A 44 2.76 -4.75 -2.69
C ARG A 44 1.97 -6.00 -3.07
N ALA A 45 2.65 -7.10 -3.39
CA ALA A 45 2.01 -8.40 -3.63
C ALA A 45 1.31 -8.93 -2.38
N ASN A 46 1.94 -8.81 -1.21
CA ASN A 46 1.34 -9.22 0.06
C ASN A 46 0.11 -8.37 0.42
N VAL A 47 0.15 -7.06 0.22
CA VAL A 47 -1.01 -6.16 0.38
C VAL A 47 -2.16 -6.62 -0.50
N MET A 48 -1.91 -6.83 -1.80
CA MET A 48 -2.93 -7.28 -2.74
C MET A 48 -3.53 -8.64 -2.33
N GLN A 49 -2.71 -9.58 -1.88
CA GLN A 49 -3.16 -10.88 -1.36
C GLN A 49 -4.04 -10.73 -0.13
N LYS A 50 -3.60 -9.96 0.88
CA LYS A 50 -4.32 -9.76 2.14
C LYS A 50 -5.65 -9.05 1.94
N LEU A 51 -5.69 -8.04 1.07
CA LEU A 51 -6.88 -7.24 0.78
C LEU A 51 -7.74 -7.81 -0.36
N LYS A 52 -7.29 -8.91 -1.00
CA LYS A 52 -7.93 -9.54 -2.17
C LYS A 52 -8.13 -8.58 -3.35
N LEU A 53 -7.16 -7.70 -3.58
CA LEU A 53 -7.14 -6.71 -4.66
C LEU A 53 -6.43 -7.28 -5.88
N LYS A 54 -6.85 -6.87 -7.09
CA LYS A 54 -6.35 -7.48 -8.33
C LYS A 54 -5.35 -6.59 -9.07
N ASN A 55 -5.37 -5.28 -8.84
CA ASN A 55 -4.53 -4.35 -9.59
C ASN A 55 -4.19 -3.07 -8.78
N ALA A 56 -3.38 -2.21 -9.39
CA ALA A 56 -2.95 -0.94 -8.81
C ALA A 56 -4.12 0.02 -8.53
N ALA A 57 -5.11 0.08 -9.41
CA ALA A 57 -6.27 0.95 -9.24
C ALA A 57 -7.12 0.51 -8.04
N ASP A 58 -7.20 -0.79 -7.77
CA ASP A 58 -7.87 -1.31 -6.57
C ASP A 58 -7.15 -0.88 -5.28
N LEU A 59 -5.80 -0.82 -5.29
CA LEU A 59 -5.01 -0.30 -4.16
C LEU A 59 -5.30 1.18 -3.91
N VAL A 60 -5.30 1.99 -4.97
CA VAL A 60 -5.61 3.43 -4.89
C VAL A 60 -7.02 3.65 -4.32
N ARG A 61 -8.02 2.95 -4.89
CA ARG A 61 -9.42 3.03 -4.42
C ARG A 61 -9.56 2.60 -2.96
N TYR A 62 -8.82 1.57 -2.55
CA TYR A 62 -8.80 1.12 -1.17
C TYR A 62 -8.22 2.20 -0.25
N ALA A 63 -7.06 2.76 -0.59
CA ALA A 63 -6.39 3.79 0.21
C ALA A 63 -7.28 5.02 0.41
N ILE A 64 -7.98 5.48 -0.63
CA ILE A 64 -8.95 6.59 -0.53
C ILE A 64 -10.13 6.23 0.36
N ARG A 65 -10.73 5.04 0.17
CA ARG A 65 -11.89 4.60 0.95
C ARG A 65 -11.60 4.50 2.44
N GLU A 66 -10.41 4.05 2.79
CA GLU A 66 -9.97 3.94 4.19
C GLU A 66 -9.38 5.25 4.74
N GLY A 67 -9.38 6.35 3.96
CA GLY A 67 -8.88 7.66 4.37
C GLY A 67 -7.36 7.71 4.58
N MET A 68 -6.61 6.84 3.89
CA MET A 68 -5.15 6.83 3.96
C MET A 68 -4.48 7.84 3.01
N VAL A 69 -5.19 8.21 1.94
CA VAL A 69 -4.78 9.20 0.94
C VAL A 69 -5.98 10.08 0.60
N GLU A 70 -5.76 11.39 0.46
CA GLU A 70 -6.73 12.35 -0.07
C GLU A 70 -6.40 12.66 -1.53
N LEU A 71 -7.41 12.63 -2.40
CA LEU A 71 -7.33 13.08 -3.80
C LEU A 71 -8.01 14.43 -3.97
#